data_AF-A0A6L4WP30-F1
#
_entry.id   AF-A0A6L4WP30-F1
#
_cell.length_a   1.000
_cell.length_b   1.000
_cell.length_c   1.000
_cell.angle_alpha   90.00
_cell.angle_beta   90.00
_cell.angle_gamma   90.00
#
_symmetry.space_group_name_H-M   'P 1'
#
loop_
_entity.id
_entity.type
_entity.pdbx_description
1 polymer ?
#
loop_
_entity_poly.entity_id
_entity_poly.type
_entity_poly.pdbx_seq_one_letter_code
_entity_poly.pdbx_strand_id
1 'polypeptide(L)'
;MPPFELVIPESFLFIPANLSYISFCFFISFLIYRLSKSIIVFLIALLGFLSLMYSDLIFKYAIKSYYEIIVANKTIVSYPIKNEDGKIDSLSTVRVYNFPLTKLSLSKSEENEIIKLHESYISKFIDISTVRYRYNKYFYNDKRIFLNVYKYDNSFLKDLNQKAKYSIRKNKKKSLYPDFYSEFEYKFIDTSTNDVLTRAYLVSFPISTNKLRNRFLYWTKEKELEFNLSSIQNFDTVYKKLFID
;
A
#
# COMPACT_ATOMS: atom_id res chain seq x y z
N MET A 1 -17.48 36.11 -32.75
CA MET A 1 -17.83 35.20 -31.65
C MET A 1 -16.75 34.12 -31.59
N PRO A 2 -16.05 33.92 -30.46
CA PRO A 2 -15.28 32.69 -30.31
C PRO A 2 -16.26 31.51 -30.36
N PRO A 3 -15.90 30.38 -30.96
CA PRO A 3 -16.77 29.21 -30.98
C PRO A 3 -17.02 28.77 -29.54
N PHE A 4 -18.29 28.53 -29.22
CA PHE A 4 -18.66 27.79 -28.02
C PHE A 4 -18.15 26.35 -28.22
N GLU A 5 -16.93 26.07 -27.75
CA GLU A 5 -16.51 24.69 -27.55
C GLU A 5 -17.33 24.14 -26.38
N LEU A 6 -18.35 23.36 -26.72
CA LEU A 6 -19.09 22.58 -25.75
C LEU A 6 -18.16 21.49 -25.21
N VAL A 7 -17.41 21.82 -24.16
CA VAL A 7 -16.56 20.85 -23.46
C VAL A 7 -17.47 19.91 -22.67
N ILE A 8 -17.83 18.77 -23.27
CA ILE A 8 -18.56 17.71 -22.57
C ILE A 8 -17.58 17.05 -21.59
N PRO A 9 -17.90 16.98 -20.29
CA PRO A 9 -17.05 16.30 -19.32
C PRO A 9 -16.85 14.83 -19.69
N GLU A 10 -15.62 14.32 -19.61
CA GLU A 10 -15.30 12.91 -19.89
C GLU A 10 -16.12 11.94 -19.01
N SER A 11 -16.46 12.38 -17.79
CA SER A 11 -17.34 11.64 -16.87
C SER A 11 -18.74 11.39 -17.43
N PHE A 12 -19.26 12.30 -18.27
CA PHE A 12 -20.56 12.15 -18.92
C PHE A 12 -20.49 11.14 -20.08
N LEU A 13 -19.39 11.16 -20.85
CA LEU A 13 -19.19 10.26 -21.99
C LEU A 13 -18.84 8.82 -21.57
N PHE A 14 -18.38 8.63 -20.34
CA PHE A 14 -18.10 7.32 -19.77
C PHE A 14 -19.28 6.36 -19.87
N ILE A 15 -20.45 6.72 -19.35
CA ILE A 15 -21.60 5.80 -19.28
C ILE A 15 -22.06 5.37 -20.69
N PRO A 16 -22.32 6.30 -21.63
CA PRO A 16 -22.74 5.96 -22.99
C PRO A 16 -21.68 5.14 -23.74
N ALA A 17 -20.39 5.48 -23.62
CA ALA A 17 -19.33 4.76 -24.32
C ALA A 17 -19.20 3.30 -23.85
N ASN A 18 -19.27 3.07 -22.53
CA ASN A 18 -19.19 1.71 -21.98
C ASN A 18 -20.45 0.89 -22.33
N LEU A 19 -21.65 1.48 -22.28
CA LEU A 19 -22.89 0.81 -22.69
C LEU A 19 -22.89 0.48 -24.19
N SER A 20 -22.44 1.41 -25.03
CA SER A 20 -22.28 1.20 -26.46
C SER A 20 -21.32 0.05 -26.75
N TYR A 21 -20.18 0.02 -26.05
CA TYR A 21 -19.20 -1.07 -26.20
C TYR A 21 -19.76 -2.43 -25.76
N ILE A 22 -20.44 -2.52 -24.63
CA ILE A 22 -21.10 -3.75 -24.17
C ILE A 22 -22.14 -4.21 -25.21
N SER A 23 -22.93 -3.27 -25.74
CA SER A 23 -23.94 -3.56 -26.76
C SER A 23 -23.30 -4.07 -28.06
N PHE A 24 -22.19 -3.47 -28.48
CA PHE A 24 -21.40 -3.92 -29.63
C PHE A 24 -20.86 -5.34 -29.42
N CYS A 25 -20.30 -5.62 -28.24
CA CYS A 25 -19.79 -6.96 -27.89
C CYS A 25 -20.90 -8.00 -27.97
N PHE A 26 -22.10 -7.70 -27.46
CA PHE A 26 -23.26 -8.58 -27.55
C PHE A 26 -23.70 -8.77 -29.00
N PHE A 27 -23.79 -7.70 -29.78
CA PHE A 27 -24.23 -7.74 -31.17
C PHE A 27 -23.31 -8.59 -32.06
N ILE A 28 -21.99 -8.37 -31.99
CA ILE A 28 -21.03 -9.16 -32.78
C ILE A 28 -21.06 -10.63 -32.35
N SER A 29 -21.11 -10.89 -31.04
CA SER A 29 -21.22 -12.26 -30.53
C SER A 29 -22.50 -12.93 -31.02
N PHE A 30 -23.62 -12.20 -31.08
CA PHE A 30 -24.88 -12.68 -31.60
C PHE A 30 -24.84 -12.99 -33.10
N LEU A 31 -24.11 -12.20 -33.90
CA LEU A 31 -23.87 -12.54 -35.32
C LEU A 31 -23.07 -13.84 -35.46
N ILE A 32 -22.02 -14.01 -34.66
CA ILE A 32 -21.23 -15.26 -34.63
C ILE A 32 -22.11 -16.45 -34.19
N TYR A 33 -22.99 -16.24 -33.21
CA TYR A 33 -23.98 -17.24 -32.80
C TYR A 33 -24.90 -17.63 -33.97
N ARG A 34 -25.41 -16.66 -34.74
CA ARG A 34 -26.27 -16.94 -35.90
C ARG A 34 -25.58 -17.80 -36.95
N LEU A 35 -24.27 -17.60 -37.17
CA LEU A 35 -23.47 -18.37 -38.12
C LEU A 35 -23.14 -19.77 -37.58
N SER A 36 -22.68 -19.87 -36.33
CA SER A 36 -22.21 -21.12 -35.73
C SER A 36 -23.34 -21.99 -35.15
N LYS A 37 -24.51 -21.40 -34.89
CA LYS A 37 -25.64 -22.00 -34.17
C LYS A 37 -25.28 -22.62 -32.82
N SER A 38 -24.23 -22.11 -32.16
CA SER A 38 -23.72 -22.64 -30.89
C SER A 38 -23.71 -21.59 -29.80
N ILE A 39 -24.42 -21.87 -28.70
CA ILE A 39 -24.46 -21.00 -27.53
C ILE A 39 -23.11 -20.96 -26.80
N ILE A 40 -22.31 -22.03 -26.89
CA ILE A 40 -20.97 -22.06 -26.30
C ILE A 40 -20.06 -21.09 -27.06
N VAL A 41 -20.12 -21.10 -28.40
CA VAL A 41 -19.35 -20.18 -29.25
C VAL A 41 -19.78 -18.72 -29.00
N PHE A 42 -21.08 -18.48 -28.81
CA PHE A 42 -21.60 -17.16 -28.39
C PHE A 42 -20.93 -16.67 -27.10
N LEU A 43 -20.94 -17.49 -26.04
CA LEU A 43 -20.39 -17.11 -24.74
C LEU A 43 -18.89 -16.86 -24.80
N ILE A 44 -18.15 -17.70 -25.53
CA ILE A 44 -16.70 -17.53 -25.73
C ILE A 44 -16.41 -16.23 -26.47
N ALA A 45 -17.15 -15.93 -27.55
CA ALA A 45 -16.99 -14.68 -28.30
C ALA A 45 -17.30 -13.46 -27.42
N LEU A 46 -18.41 -13.49 -26.66
CA LEU A 46 -18.81 -12.40 -25.78
C LEU A 46 -17.76 -12.10 -24.73
N LEU A 47 -17.28 -13.14 -24.03
CA LEU A 47 -16.22 -13.01 -23.04
C LEU A 47 -14.91 -12.55 -23.68
N GLY A 48 -14.57 -13.08 -24.86
CA GLY A 48 -13.40 -12.70 -25.63
C GLY A 48 -13.40 -11.21 -25.97
N PHE A 49 -14.49 -10.69 -26.53
CA PHE A 49 -14.60 -9.27 -26.84
C PHE A 49 -14.54 -8.41 -25.59
N LEU A 50 -15.34 -8.70 -24.55
CA LEU A 50 -15.32 -7.94 -23.29
C LEU A 50 -13.92 -7.92 -22.66
N SER A 51 -13.17 -9.02 -22.75
CA SER A 51 -11.82 -9.10 -22.19
C SER A 51 -10.82 -8.13 -22.82
N LEU A 52 -11.03 -7.72 -24.08
CA LEU A 52 -10.12 -6.79 -24.77
C LEU A 52 -10.00 -5.44 -24.06
N MET A 53 -11.09 -4.95 -23.47
CA MET A 53 -11.11 -3.65 -22.79
C MET A 53 -10.95 -3.75 -21.27
N TYR A 54 -11.24 -4.90 -20.66
CA TYR A 54 -11.35 -5.02 -19.20
C TYR A 54 -10.55 -6.15 -18.55
N SER A 55 -9.80 -6.96 -19.32
CA SER A 55 -9.04 -8.09 -18.77
C SER A 55 -8.11 -7.68 -17.62
N ASP A 56 -7.37 -6.58 -17.78
CA ASP A 56 -6.49 -6.08 -16.73
C ASP A 56 -7.24 -5.67 -15.46
N LEU A 57 -8.45 -5.10 -15.59
CA LEU A 57 -9.26 -4.74 -14.43
C LEU A 57 -9.71 -5.98 -13.65
N ILE A 58 -10.07 -7.05 -14.36
CA ILE A 58 -10.45 -8.33 -13.73
C ILE A 58 -9.27 -8.87 -12.92
N PHE A 59 -8.06 -8.87 -13.49
CA PHE A 59 -6.86 -9.29 -12.76
C PHE A 59 -6.56 -8.38 -11.57
N LYS A 60 -6.61 -7.05 -11.75
CA LYS A 60 -6.42 -6.08 -10.65
C LYS A 60 -7.42 -6.34 -9.52
N TYR A 61 -8.69 -6.58 -9.85
CA TYR A 61 -9.74 -6.87 -8.87
C TYR A 61 -9.49 -8.19 -8.13
N ALA A 62 -9.18 -9.28 -8.85
CA ALA A 62 -8.88 -10.58 -8.24
C ALA A 62 -7.68 -10.51 -7.30
N ILE A 63 -6.58 -9.86 -7.72
CA ILE A 63 -5.40 -9.64 -6.89
C ILE A 63 -5.78 -8.80 -5.68
N LYS A 64 -6.54 -7.71 -5.89
CA LYS A 64 -6.99 -6.84 -4.80
C LYS A 64 -7.75 -7.62 -3.73
N SER A 65 -8.78 -8.37 -4.15
CA SER A 65 -9.61 -9.17 -3.25
C SER A 65 -8.82 -10.26 -2.51
N TYR A 66 -7.85 -10.91 -3.18
CA TYR A 66 -6.98 -11.90 -2.53
C TYR A 66 -6.24 -11.29 -1.32
N TYR A 67 -5.65 -10.12 -1.51
CA TYR A 67 -4.89 -9.47 -0.44
C TYR A 67 -5.78 -8.86 0.65
N GLU A 68 -6.93 -8.29 0.29
CA GLU A 68 -7.89 -7.72 1.26
C GLU A 68 -8.60 -8.79 2.10
N ILE A 69 -9.00 -9.91 1.52
CA ILE A 69 -9.83 -10.91 2.20
C ILE A 69 -8.97 -12.01 2.83
N ILE A 70 -8.00 -12.54 2.08
CA ILE A 70 -7.26 -13.74 2.49
C ILE A 70 -6.01 -13.36 3.27
N VAL A 71 -5.21 -12.42 2.75
CA VAL A 71 -3.93 -12.06 3.37
C VAL A 71 -4.13 -11.20 4.61
N ALA A 72 -5.01 -10.19 4.58
CA ALA A 72 -5.20 -9.28 5.72
C ALA A 72 -5.74 -9.97 6.99
N ASN A 73 -6.49 -11.07 6.86
CA ASN A 73 -7.11 -11.76 8.00
C ASN A 73 -6.19 -12.78 8.71
N LYS A 74 -5.04 -13.15 8.13
CA LYS A 74 -4.18 -14.25 8.61
C LYS A 74 -2.86 -13.81 9.24
N THR A 75 -2.67 -12.52 9.50
CA THR A 75 -1.31 -11.97 9.55
C THR A 75 -0.61 -11.97 10.91
N ILE A 76 -1.34 -11.93 12.03
CA ILE A 76 -0.72 -11.85 13.38
C ILE A 76 -0.51 -13.26 13.95
N VAL A 77 0.76 -13.62 14.15
CA VAL A 77 1.20 -14.90 14.73
C VAL A 77 1.40 -14.76 16.24
N SER A 78 1.95 -13.63 16.67
CA SER A 78 2.16 -13.31 18.08
C SER A 78 2.19 -11.80 18.30
N TYR A 79 1.91 -11.39 19.55
CA TYR A 79 1.92 -10.00 19.97
C TYR A 79 3.21 -9.65 20.72
N PRO A 80 3.69 -8.40 20.63
CA PRO A 80 4.84 -7.95 21.40
C PRO A 80 4.53 -7.97 22.91
N ILE A 81 5.52 -8.41 23.68
CA ILE A 81 5.46 -8.42 25.15
C ILE A 81 5.52 -6.97 25.66
N LYS A 82 4.51 -6.58 26.46
CA LYS A 82 4.42 -5.29 27.17
C LYS A 82 4.98 -5.43 28.60
N ASN A 83 5.56 -4.38 29.16
CA ASN A 83 6.00 -4.31 30.56
C ASN A 83 4.82 -4.04 31.52
N GLU A 84 5.09 -3.89 32.81
CA GLU A 84 4.09 -3.60 33.84
C GLU A 84 3.34 -2.27 33.60
N ASP A 85 3.98 -1.29 32.97
CA ASP A 85 3.35 -0.03 32.55
C ASP A 85 2.57 -0.12 31.23
N GLY A 86 2.46 -1.32 30.65
CA GLY A 86 1.80 -1.55 29.36
C GLY A 86 2.60 -1.08 28.14
N LYS A 87 3.90 -0.77 28.31
CA LYS A 87 4.80 -0.29 27.25
C LYS A 87 5.60 -1.41 26.60
N ILE A 88 5.88 -1.26 25.32
CA ILE A 88 6.69 -2.19 24.54
C ILE A 88 8.15 -1.74 24.59
N ASP A 89 9.10 -2.64 24.84
CA ASP A 89 10.52 -2.28 25.07
C ASP A 89 11.12 -1.41 23.95
N SER A 90 11.33 -1.95 22.75
CA SER A 90 11.88 -1.13 21.68
C SER A 90 11.50 -1.59 20.28
N LEU A 91 11.24 -0.62 19.39
CA LEU A 91 10.91 -0.88 17.97
C LEU A 91 11.83 -0.12 17.02
N SER A 92 12.40 -0.80 16.03
CA SER A 92 13.09 -0.16 14.92
C SER A 92 12.22 -0.13 13.65
N THR A 93 11.96 1.08 13.15
CA THR A 93 11.23 1.35 11.89
C THR A 93 12.15 1.89 10.79
N VAL A 94 13.46 1.80 11.00
CA VAL A 94 14.50 2.23 10.05
C VAL A 94 14.25 1.57 8.67
N ARG A 95 14.15 2.40 7.62
CA ARG A 95 13.87 2.02 6.20
C ARG A 95 12.42 1.62 5.88
N VAL A 96 11.48 1.79 6.81
CA VAL A 96 10.05 1.51 6.59
C VAL A 96 9.24 2.79 6.41
N TYR A 97 9.47 3.78 7.27
CA TYR A 97 8.86 5.12 7.19
C TYR A 97 9.90 6.15 6.75
N ASN A 98 9.77 6.64 5.51
CA ASN A 98 10.72 7.59 4.91
C ASN A 98 10.14 9.01 4.73
N PHE A 99 8.86 9.24 5.02
CA PHE A 99 8.18 10.52 4.74
C PHE A 99 7.70 11.15 6.07
N PRO A 100 8.00 12.44 6.36
CA PRO A 100 8.63 13.48 5.52
C PRO A 100 10.17 13.43 5.47
N LEU A 101 10.78 12.40 6.07
CA LEU A 101 12.19 12.32 6.48
C LEU A 101 13.23 12.24 5.34
N THR A 102 12.80 12.21 4.06
CA THR A 102 13.67 12.36 2.88
C THR A 102 13.76 13.78 2.35
N LYS A 103 12.98 14.75 2.88
CA LYS A 103 13.10 16.15 2.47
C LYS A 103 14.41 16.74 2.96
N LEU A 104 15.13 17.43 2.07
CA LEU A 104 16.39 18.13 2.38
C LEU A 104 16.18 19.25 3.42
N SER A 105 14.98 19.83 3.47
CA SER A 105 14.55 20.82 4.46
C SER A 105 13.06 20.65 4.77
N LEU A 106 12.69 20.93 6.02
CA LEU A 106 11.31 20.91 6.52
C LEU A 106 10.93 22.32 6.97
N SER A 107 9.67 22.68 6.77
CA SER A 107 9.09 23.86 7.42
C SER A 107 8.88 23.59 8.91
N LYS A 108 8.85 24.65 9.72
CA LYS A 108 8.63 24.56 11.18
C LYS A 108 7.29 23.89 11.54
N SER A 109 6.29 24.01 10.66
CA SER A 109 4.99 23.33 10.82
C SER A 109 5.15 21.82 10.64
N GLU A 110 5.85 21.39 9.58
CA GLU A 110 6.13 19.97 9.34
C GLU A 110 6.99 19.37 10.45
N GLU A 111 7.99 20.10 10.96
CA GLU A 111 8.79 19.66 12.12
C GLU A 111 7.91 19.43 13.36
N ASN A 112 6.99 20.36 13.66
CA ASN A 112 6.08 20.23 14.80
C ASN A 112 5.08 19.07 14.64
N GLU A 113 4.57 18.82 13.44
CA GLU A 113 3.70 17.68 13.16
C GLU A 113 4.45 16.35 13.34
N ILE A 114 5.68 16.27 12.84
CA ILE A 114 6.54 15.10 13.03
C ILE A 114 6.78 14.87 14.53
N ILE A 115 7.13 15.92 15.30
CA ILE A 115 7.36 15.83 16.75
C ILE A 115 6.10 15.31 17.45
N LYS A 116 4.92 15.90 17.20
CA LYS A 116 3.66 15.47 17.82
C LYS A 116 3.31 14.01 17.49
N LEU A 117 3.49 13.62 16.22
CA LEU A 117 3.30 12.24 15.79
C LEU A 117 4.24 11.29 16.54
N HIS A 118 5.52 11.65 16.67
CA HIS A 118 6.52 10.85 17.37
C HIS A 118 6.25 10.78 18.88
N GLU A 119 5.88 11.88 19.52
CA GLU A 119 5.50 11.91 20.94
C GLU A 119 4.31 10.99 21.23
N SER A 120 3.33 10.92 20.33
CA SER A 120 2.21 9.99 20.47
C SER A 120 2.66 8.52 20.48
N TYR A 121 3.68 8.16 19.68
CA TYR A 121 4.24 6.81 19.66
C TYR A 121 5.10 6.51 20.89
N ILE A 122 5.87 7.47 21.39
CA ILE A 122 6.70 7.32 22.59
C ILE A 122 5.87 6.94 23.82
N SER A 123 4.59 7.34 23.90
CA SER A 123 3.72 6.91 25.01
C SER A 123 3.53 5.38 25.09
N LYS A 124 3.69 4.67 23.97
CA LYS A 124 3.45 3.22 23.83
C LYS A 124 4.72 2.38 23.89
N PHE A 125 5.88 2.99 23.67
CA PHE A 125 7.17 2.30 23.67
C PHE A 125 8.09 2.84 24.76
N ILE A 126 8.95 1.98 25.31
CA ILE A 126 10.08 2.44 26.11
C ILE A 126 11.10 3.12 25.17
N ASP A 127 11.19 2.66 23.89
CA ASP A 127 12.03 3.29 22.87
C ASP A 127 11.58 3.01 21.40
N ILE A 128 11.79 3.95 20.47
CA ILE A 128 11.51 3.76 19.04
C ILE A 128 12.60 4.38 18.15
N SER A 129 13.24 3.56 17.32
CA SER A 129 14.28 3.98 16.39
C SER A 129 13.71 4.32 15.02
N THR A 130 13.81 5.59 14.62
CA THR A 130 13.30 6.12 13.33
C THR A 130 14.43 6.63 12.42
N VAL A 131 14.12 7.04 11.18
CA VAL A 131 15.13 7.46 10.18
C VAL A 131 15.79 8.81 10.55
N ARG A 132 17.02 9.00 10.03
CA ARG A 132 17.90 10.19 10.12
C ARG A 132 17.14 11.53 10.26
N TYR A 133 17.31 12.20 11.39
CA TYR A 133 16.95 13.60 11.59
C TYR A 133 18.15 14.34 12.19
N ARG A 134 18.34 15.61 11.80
CA ARG A 134 19.47 16.46 12.24
C ARG A 134 19.47 16.75 13.75
N TYR A 135 18.44 16.33 14.48
CA TYR A 135 18.23 16.58 15.91
C TYR A 135 18.24 15.31 16.77
N ASN A 136 18.43 14.14 16.16
CA ASN A 136 18.72 12.91 16.90
C ASN A 136 20.24 12.86 17.10
N LYS A 137 20.67 13.02 18.35
CA LYS A 137 22.07 13.35 18.69
C LYS A 137 23.07 12.21 18.39
N TYR A 138 22.61 10.98 18.17
CA TYR A 138 23.48 9.82 17.88
C TYR A 138 22.80 8.81 16.93
N PHE A 139 23.51 8.36 15.89
CA PHE A 139 23.01 7.38 14.90
C PHE A 139 24.07 6.36 14.49
N TYR A 140 23.63 5.11 14.30
CA TYR A 140 24.32 4.09 13.52
C TYR A 140 23.29 3.17 12.82
N ASN A 141 23.65 2.66 11.64
CA ASN A 141 22.76 2.10 10.61
C ASN A 141 21.78 0.98 11.03
N ASP A 142 22.00 0.30 12.16
CA ASP A 142 21.15 -0.78 12.70
C ASP A 142 21.07 -0.76 14.25
N LYS A 143 21.44 0.37 14.88
CA LYS A 143 21.56 0.49 16.33
C LYS A 143 20.38 1.22 16.95
N ARG A 144 20.08 0.93 18.22
CA ARG A 144 19.02 1.56 19.01
C ARG A 144 19.22 3.08 19.06
N ILE A 145 18.23 3.83 18.57
CA ILE A 145 18.15 5.29 18.69
C ILE A 145 17.20 5.57 19.84
N PHE A 146 17.78 6.03 20.94
CA PHE A 146 17.02 6.35 22.13
C PHE A 146 16.42 7.75 22.02
N LEU A 147 15.09 7.82 21.90
CA LEU A 147 14.38 9.09 21.94
C LEU A 147 14.27 9.55 23.40
N ASN A 148 14.63 10.81 23.69
CA ASN A 148 14.57 11.43 25.02
C ASN A 148 15.49 10.86 26.13
N VAL A 149 16.62 10.21 25.80
CA VAL A 149 17.67 9.88 26.81
C VAL A 149 18.02 11.08 27.67
N TYR A 150 18.13 12.25 27.01
CA TYR A 150 18.49 13.50 27.66
C TYR A 150 17.49 13.95 28.74
N LYS A 151 16.27 13.40 28.78
CA LYS A 151 15.26 13.69 29.80
C LYS A 151 15.17 12.65 30.92
N TYR A 152 15.51 11.39 30.68
CA TYR A 152 15.05 10.31 31.59
C TYR A 152 16.12 9.37 32.14
N ASP A 153 17.23 9.09 31.43
CA ASP A 153 18.42 8.41 32.01
C ASP A 153 19.52 8.25 30.95
N ASN A 154 20.76 8.66 31.25
CA ASN A 154 21.91 8.49 30.34
C ASN A 154 22.50 7.07 30.38
N SER A 155 22.08 6.21 31.31
CA SER A 155 22.56 4.83 31.44
C SER A 155 22.32 3.98 30.18
N PHE A 156 21.27 4.29 29.42
CA PHE A 156 20.91 3.64 28.16
C PHE A 156 21.93 3.87 27.02
N LEU A 157 22.75 4.92 27.08
CA LEU A 157 23.78 5.20 26.06
C LEU A 157 25.04 4.32 26.19
N LYS A 158 25.12 3.47 27.22
CA LYS A 158 26.34 2.69 27.52
C LYS A 158 26.64 1.61 26.47
N ASP A 159 25.62 1.02 25.86
CA ASP A 159 25.79 0.05 24.78
C ASP A 159 25.23 0.59 23.47
N LEU A 160 26.10 1.30 22.74
CA LEU A 160 25.77 1.81 21.42
C LEU A 160 25.40 0.69 20.44
N ASN A 161 25.79 -0.57 20.66
CA ASN A 161 25.53 -1.71 19.77
C ASN A 161 24.24 -2.47 20.08
N GLN A 162 23.48 -2.05 21.09
CA GLN A 162 22.20 -2.66 21.42
C GLN A 162 21.24 -2.53 20.24
N LYS A 163 20.60 -3.64 19.85
CA LYS A 163 19.54 -3.68 18.83
C LYS A 163 18.19 -3.49 19.50
N ALA A 164 17.24 -2.86 18.79
CA ALA A 164 15.85 -2.81 19.24
C ALA A 164 15.26 -4.22 19.34
N LYS A 165 14.45 -4.49 20.37
CA LYS A 165 13.80 -5.80 20.59
C LYS A 165 12.91 -6.20 19.43
N TYR A 166 12.24 -5.24 18.79
CA TYR A 166 11.43 -5.48 17.61
C TYR A 166 11.96 -4.67 16.42
N SER A 167 11.85 -5.23 15.21
CA SER A 167 12.24 -4.54 13.97
C SER A 167 11.25 -4.80 12.85
N ILE A 168 11.08 -3.83 11.96
CA ILE A 168 10.29 -4.00 10.74
C ILE A 168 11.23 -4.01 9.53
N ARG A 169 11.18 -5.08 8.73
CA ARG A 169 11.95 -5.20 7.49
C ARG A 169 11.06 -5.12 6.27
N LYS A 170 11.33 -4.18 5.37
CA LYS A 170 10.65 -4.04 4.07
C LYS A 170 11.44 -4.75 2.97
N ASN A 171 10.80 -5.68 2.28
CA ASN A 171 11.37 -6.41 1.15
C ASN A 171 10.46 -6.29 -0.07
N LYS A 172 11.02 -5.99 -1.25
CA LYS A 172 10.28 -6.10 -2.51
C LYS A 172 10.11 -7.57 -2.86
N LYS A 173 8.88 -8.02 -3.06
CA LYS A 173 8.57 -9.38 -3.51
C LYS A 173 8.57 -9.44 -5.03
N LYS A 174 8.90 -10.62 -5.56
CA LYS A 174 8.70 -10.92 -6.97
C LYS A 174 7.21 -11.23 -7.16
N SER A 175 6.47 -10.29 -7.75
CA SER A 175 5.07 -10.48 -8.11
C SER A 175 4.93 -11.67 -9.07
N LEU A 176 3.83 -12.42 -8.95
CA LEU A 176 3.48 -13.47 -9.93
C LEU A 176 3.21 -12.88 -11.31
N TYR A 177 2.68 -11.65 -11.33
CA TYR A 177 2.36 -10.89 -12.54
C TYR A 177 3.01 -9.50 -12.47
N PRO A 178 4.32 -9.38 -12.78
CA PRO A 178 5.10 -8.15 -12.61
C PRO A 178 4.55 -6.95 -13.38
N ASP A 179 3.94 -7.19 -14.53
CA ASP A 179 3.35 -6.14 -15.38
C ASP A 179 2.03 -5.59 -14.82
N PHE A 180 1.37 -6.34 -13.92
CA PHE A 180 0.08 -5.99 -13.36
C PHE A 180 0.18 -5.35 -11.98
N TYR A 181 1.15 -5.73 -11.15
CA TYR A 181 1.30 -5.17 -9.81
C TYR A 181 2.71 -5.32 -9.25
N SER A 182 3.05 -4.46 -8.30
CA SER A 182 4.23 -4.60 -7.46
C SER A 182 3.82 -4.86 -6.00
N GLU A 183 4.60 -5.69 -5.33
CA GLU A 183 4.38 -6.09 -3.95
C GLU A 183 5.61 -5.80 -3.07
N PHE A 184 5.36 -5.20 -1.92
CA PHE A 184 6.31 -5.11 -0.82
C PHE A 184 5.78 -5.88 0.38
N GLU A 185 6.62 -6.68 1.01
CA GLU A 185 6.35 -7.35 2.28
C GLU A 185 7.07 -6.61 3.40
N TYR A 186 6.35 -6.33 4.49
CA TYR A 186 6.87 -5.84 5.76
C TYR A 186 6.82 -6.97 6.77
N LYS A 187 7.99 -7.44 7.22
CA LYS A 187 8.08 -8.43 8.29
C LYS A 187 8.34 -7.73 9.62
N PHE A 188 7.53 -8.04 10.61
CA PHE A 188 7.71 -7.56 11.98
C PHE A 188 8.38 -8.69 12.75
N ILE A 189 9.54 -8.42 13.34
CA ILE A 189 10.45 -9.45 13.84
C ILE A 189 10.85 -9.13 15.27
N ASP A 190 10.77 -10.12 16.17
CA ASP A 190 11.49 -10.09 17.45
C ASP A 190 12.96 -10.38 17.16
N THR A 191 13.85 -9.45 17.48
CA THR A 191 15.27 -9.54 17.15
C THR A 191 16.04 -10.46 18.09
N SER A 192 15.49 -10.78 19.26
CA SER A 192 16.11 -11.66 20.25
C SER A 192 15.94 -13.13 19.87
N THR A 193 14.75 -13.51 19.40
CA THR A 193 14.45 -14.88 18.95
C THR A 193 14.52 -15.04 17.43
N ASN A 194 14.55 -13.93 16.68
CA ASN A 194 14.43 -13.88 15.22
C ASN A 194 13.06 -14.39 14.70
N ASP A 195 12.04 -14.41 15.57
CA ASP A 195 10.68 -14.84 15.20
C ASP A 195 9.92 -13.74 14.45
N VAL A 196 9.11 -14.16 13.48
CA VAL A 196 8.23 -13.26 12.72
C VAL A 196 6.89 -13.16 13.46
N LEU A 197 6.65 -12.01 14.08
CA LEU A 197 5.40 -11.68 14.77
C LEU A 197 4.22 -11.60 13.79
N THR A 198 4.48 -10.99 12.63
CA THR A 198 3.47 -10.79 11.59
C THR A 198 4.12 -10.45 10.25
N ARG A 199 3.29 -10.45 9.21
CA ARG A 199 3.62 -9.87 7.91
C ARG A 199 2.56 -8.86 7.53
N ALA A 200 2.98 -7.77 6.93
CA ALA A 200 2.10 -6.87 6.20
C ALA A 200 2.57 -6.77 4.76
N TYR A 201 1.68 -6.35 3.89
CA TYR A 201 1.92 -6.20 2.47
C TYR A 201 1.57 -4.78 2.06
N LEU A 202 2.20 -4.32 0.98
CA LEU A 202 1.82 -3.15 0.21
C LEU A 202 1.79 -3.59 -1.25
N VAL A 203 0.60 -3.60 -1.82
CA VAL A 203 0.37 -3.94 -3.22
C VAL A 203 -0.06 -2.69 -3.96
N SER A 204 0.62 -2.39 -5.06
CA SER A 204 0.32 -1.26 -5.91
C SER A 204 0.22 -1.68 -7.37
N PHE A 205 -0.75 -1.11 -8.07
CA PHE A 205 -1.03 -1.35 -9.48
C PHE A 205 -0.50 -0.18 -10.33
N PRO A 206 0.10 -0.44 -11.51
CA PRO A 206 0.54 0.61 -12.39
C PRO A 206 -0.66 1.42 -12.90
N ILE A 207 -0.51 2.74 -12.87
CA ILE A 207 -1.45 3.69 -13.43
C ILE A 207 -1.02 3.94 -14.87
N SER A 208 -1.85 3.57 -15.83
CA SER A 208 -1.59 3.79 -17.26
C SER A 208 -2.84 4.37 -17.89
N THR A 209 -2.66 5.43 -18.67
CA THR A 209 -3.70 6.10 -19.46
C THR A 209 -3.61 5.75 -20.94
N ASN A 210 -2.72 4.84 -21.34
CA ASN A 210 -2.48 4.48 -22.75
C ASN A 210 -3.25 3.23 -23.20
N LYS A 211 -4.26 2.78 -22.45
CA LYS A 211 -5.06 1.60 -22.86
C LYS A 211 -6.22 2.04 -23.76
N LEU A 212 -6.67 1.12 -24.60
CA LEU A 212 -7.85 1.32 -25.45
C LEU A 212 -9.06 1.80 -24.65
N ARG A 213 -9.27 1.24 -23.45
CA ARG A 213 -10.33 1.66 -22.52
C ARG A 213 -10.20 3.13 -22.10
N ASN A 214 -8.99 3.63 -21.82
CA ASN A 214 -8.81 5.04 -21.47
C ASN A 214 -9.18 5.94 -22.65
N ARG A 215 -8.77 5.55 -23.86
CA ARG A 215 -8.97 6.34 -25.08
C ARG A 215 -10.41 6.31 -25.61
N PHE A 216 -11.08 5.16 -25.57
CA PHE A 216 -12.37 4.95 -26.24
C PHE A 216 -13.55 4.81 -25.28
N LEU A 217 -13.28 4.49 -24.01
CA LEU A 217 -14.33 4.26 -23.00
C LEU A 217 -14.28 5.30 -21.88
N TYR A 218 -13.54 6.40 -22.08
CA TYR A 218 -13.39 7.51 -21.13
C TYR A 218 -13.01 7.06 -19.72
N TRP A 219 -12.20 6.01 -19.63
CA TRP A 219 -11.71 5.52 -18.35
C TRP A 219 -10.60 6.43 -17.86
N THR A 220 -10.93 7.27 -16.88
CA THR A 220 -10.06 8.35 -16.45
C THR A 220 -8.94 7.87 -15.52
N LYS A 221 -7.99 8.76 -15.25
CA LYS A 221 -6.88 8.51 -14.32
C LYS A 221 -7.40 8.30 -12.90
N GLU A 222 -8.46 8.99 -12.49
CA GLU A 222 -9.09 8.82 -11.18
C GLU A 222 -9.58 7.37 -11.00
N LYS A 223 -10.18 6.78 -12.04
CA LYS A 223 -10.62 5.37 -12.01
C LYS A 223 -9.46 4.38 -11.96
N GLU A 224 -8.34 4.66 -12.62
CA GLU A 224 -7.11 3.86 -12.45
C GLU A 224 -6.54 3.97 -11.02
N LEU A 225 -6.71 5.14 -10.39
CA LEU A 225 -6.27 5.40 -9.02
C LEU A 225 -7.12 4.65 -7.98
N GLU A 226 -8.39 4.33 -8.25
CA GLU A 226 -9.27 3.59 -7.33
C GLU A 226 -8.68 2.24 -6.86
N PHE A 227 -7.88 1.58 -7.71
CA PHE A 227 -7.17 0.35 -7.35
C PHE A 227 -6.01 0.59 -6.37
N ASN A 228 -5.54 1.83 -6.23
CA ASN A 228 -4.40 2.23 -5.39
C ASN A 228 -4.79 3.13 -4.19
N LEU A 229 -5.97 3.77 -4.21
CA LEU A 229 -6.52 4.55 -3.08
C LEU A 229 -6.66 3.71 -1.80
N SER A 230 -6.88 2.41 -2.00
CA SER A 230 -6.80 1.33 -1.01
C SER A 230 -5.79 0.30 -1.51
N SER A 231 -4.59 0.74 -1.89
CA SER A 231 -3.46 -0.21 -1.96
C SER A 231 -3.52 -1.01 -0.67
N ILE A 232 -3.46 -2.36 -0.77
CA ILE A 232 -3.57 -3.24 0.39
C ILE A 232 -2.44 -2.86 1.33
N GLN A 233 -2.70 -1.89 2.19
CA GLN A 233 -1.82 -1.28 3.15
C GLN A 233 -2.29 -1.80 4.49
N ASN A 234 -2.33 -3.12 4.62
CA ASN A 234 -2.56 -3.69 5.94
C ASN A 234 -1.38 -3.38 6.86
N PHE A 235 -0.29 -2.78 6.36
CA PHE A 235 0.80 -2.23 7.18
C PHE A 235 0.26 -1.37 8.32
N ASP A 236 -0.51 -0.31 8.05
CA ASP A 236 -1.00 0.59 9.10
C ASP A 236 -1.94 -0.11 10.06
N THR A 237 -2.80 -1.01 9.53
CA THR A 237 -3.73 -1.79 10.35
C THR A 237 -3.01 -2.76 11.26
N VAL A 238 -2.02 -3.48 10.73
CA VAL A 238 -1.20 -4.46 11.43
C VAL A 238 -0.29 -3.75 12.44
N TYR A 239 0.30 -2.62 12.06
CA TYR A 239 1.11 -1.79 12.93
C TYR A 239 0.29 -1.30 14.12
N LYS A 240 -0.91 -0.74 13.89
CA LYS A 240 -1.81 -0.30 14.96
C LYS A 240 -2.19 -1.45 15.88
N LYS A 241 -2.65 -2.59 15.32
CA LYS A 241 -3.03 -3.77 16.10
C LYS A 241 -1.89 -4.35 16.95
N LEU A 242 -0.65 -4.27 16.49
CA LEU A 242 0.48 -4.84 17.23
C LEU A 242 1.04 -3.90 18.28
N PHE A 243 1.08 -2.61 17.98
CA PHE A 243 1.89 -1.68 18.74
C PHE A 243 1.11 -0.55 19.40
N ILE A 244 -0.10 -0.24 18.93
CA ILE A 244 -0.88 0.91 19.38
C ILE A 244 -2.08 0.48 20.21
N ASP A 245 -2.83 -0.52 19.73
CA ASP A 245 -3.96 -1.14 20.40
C ASP A 245 -3.50 -2.03 21.59
#